data_AF-A0A0D0CZW2-F1
#
_entry.id   AF-A0A0D0CZW2-F1
#
_cell.length_a   1.000
_cell.length_b   1.000
_cell.length_c   1.000
_cell.angle_alpha   90.00
_cell.angle_beta   90.00
_cell.angle_gamma   90.00
#
_symmetry.space_group_name_H-M   'P 1'
#
loop_
_entity.id
_entity.type
_entity.pdbx_description
1 polymer ?
#
loop_
_entity_poly.entity_id
_entity_poly.type
_entity_poly.pdbx_seq_one_letter_code
_entity_poly.pdbx_strand_id
1 'polypeptide(L)'
;MSQNSHLLDALQQAVAHRAQTGLTTFSLNEPLPTFAADLFSNDYLSLSTDTNLRESYLRRALAAPFLFGSTGSRLGTGNSKEYNALERRLQCFFRFPSALLFHSGFSANSTFFASVPRKEDVIIHDELIHISCREGFRLSGARLATYLFAHNSVASFEECLRNVLQKHPQIAQGQSTVFISVESLYSMDGDFCPLLEIVNLVEDLVPAGHAHIVVDEAHTSAICGPNGSGYVSLLGLSHRVHTTVHTFGKGWGFHGAVVLTSPIIREYLVNFGKSVMFSTSMPYTDIYALQSCLDVISSERGQQVSRLITPFLIPATLADIFPPFPKCQAS
;
A
#
# COMPACT_ATOMS: atom_id res chain seq x y z
N MET A 1 -46.03 -0.80 -6.29
CA MET A 1 -44.87 -0.57 -5.39
C MET A 1 -44.92 0.89 -5.00
N SER A 2 -45.63 1.21 -3.92
CA SER A 2 -46.08 2.56 -3.60
C SER A 2 -45.29 3.19 -2.46
N GLN A 3 -44.99 4.48 -2.65
CA GLN A 3 -44.38 5.46 -1.75
C GLN A 3 -42.87 5.30 -1.53
N ASN A 4 -42.12 6.26 -2.09
CA ASN A 4 -40.73 6.50 -1.73
C ASN A 4 -40.66 6.67 -0.21
N SER A 5 -39.79 5.90 0.43
CA SER A 5 -39.50 6.13 1.84
C SER A 5 -38.70 7.43 1.97
N HIS A 6 -38.81 8.10 3.12
CA HIS A 6 -37.98 9.26 3.45
C HIS A 6 -36.48 8.97 3.26
N LEU A 7 -36.04 7.72 3.50
CA LEU A 7 -34.67 7.30 3.21
C LEU A 7 -34.34 7.38 1.71
N LEU A 8 -35.20 6.85 0.85
CA LEU A 8 -34.98 6.91 -0.60
C LEU A 8 -34.96 8.34 -1.10
N ASP A 9 -35.84 9.22 -0.59
CA ASP A 9 -35.84 10.64 -0.96
C ASP A 9 -34.54 11.33 -0.52
N ALA A 10 -34.08 11.09 0.72
CA ALA A 10 -32.83 11.66 1.22
C ALA A 10 -31.59 11.18 0.43
N LEU A 11 -31.53 9.88 0.09
CA LEU A 11 -30.46 9.32 -0.74
C LEU A 11 -30.48 9.87 -2.16
N GLN A 12 -31.67 10.00 -2.75
CA GLN A 12 -31.83 10.59 -4.08
C GLN A 12 -31.42 12.07 -4.09
N GLN A 13 -31.78 12.83 -3.06
CA GLN A 13 -31.34 14.22 -2.88
C GLN A 13 -29.81 14.31 -2.76
N ALA A 14 -29.17 13.41 -2.01
CA ALA A 14 -27.71 13.40 -1.88
C ALA A 14 -27.00 13.13 -3.23
N VAL A 15 -27.50 12.18 -4.03
CA VAL A 15 -26.97 11.90 -5.37
C VAL A 15 -27.20 13.08 -6.31
N ALA A 16 -28.39 13.68 -6.30
CA ALA A 16 -28.71 14.84 -7.12
C ALA A 16 -27.86 16.06 -6.75
N HIS A 17 -27.64 16.29 -5.46
CA HIS A 17 -26.79 17.37 -4.96
C HIS A 17 -25.33 17.21 -5.44
N ARG A 18 -24.80 15.99 -5.45
CA ARG A 18 -23.47 15.70 -6.00
C ARG A 18 -23.38 16.10 -7.48
N ALA A 19 -24.37 15.73 -8.29
CA ALA A 19 -24.41 16.12 -9.70
C ALA A 19 -24.52 17.63 -9.89
N GLN A 20 -25.33 18.32 -9.08
CA GLN A 20 -25.52 19.78 -9.15
C GLN A 20 -24.29 20.58 -8.74
N THR A 21 -23.45 20.03 -7.85
CA THR A 21 -22.22 20.68 -7.36
C THR A 21 -21.01 20.40 -8.26
N GLY A 22 -21.21 19.78 -9.43
CA GLY A 22 -20.14 19.48 -10.39
C GLY A 22 -19.26 18.29 -9.98
N LEU A 23 -19.60 17.57 -8.91
CA LEU A 23 -18.91 16.35 -8.53
C LEU A 23 -19.39 15.18 -9.39
N THR A 24 -18.45 14.36 -9.86
CA THR A 24 -18.77 13.22 -10.72
C THR A 24 -19.68 12.21 -10.01
N THR A 25 -20.76 11.83 -10.68
CA THR A 25 -21.61 10.68 -10.35
C THR A 25 -21.30 9.56 -11.32
N PHE A 26 -21.03 8.36 -10.81
CA PHE A 26 -20.69 7.20 -11.64
C PHE A 26 -21.87 6.23 -11.72
N SER A 27 -22.10 5.66 -12.91
CA SER A 27 -23.05 4.56 -13.14
C SER A 27 -22.29 3.30 -13.52
N LEU A 28 -22.41 2.24 -12.73
CA LEU A 28 -21.77 0.95 -13.03
C LEU A 28 -22.48 0.18 -14.16
N ASN A 29 -23.67 0.62 -14.57
CA ASN A 29 -24.42 0.04 -15.68
C ASN A 29 -23.93 0.54 -17.06
N GLU A 30 -23.10 1.58 -17.06
CA GLU A 30 -22.50 2.16 -18.25
C GLU A 30 -21.01 1.79 -18.26
N PRO A 31 -20.64 0.62 -18.82
CA PRO A 31 -19.23 0.28 -18.96
C PRO A 31 -18.58 1.34 -19.82
N LEU A 32 -17.39 1.83 -19.46
CA LEU A 32 -16.63 2.80 -20.25
C LEU A 32 -16.25 2.16 -21.60
N PRO A 33 -16.95 2.45 -22.71
CA PRO A 33 -16.64 1.83 -23.99
C PRO A 33 -15.80 2.84 -24.75
N THR A 34 -14.49 2.63 -24.79
CA THR A 34 -13.63 3.52 -25.57
C THR A 34 -12.64 2.73 -26.41
N PHE A 35 -12.63 3.06 -27.70
CA PHE A 35 -11.57 2.66 -28.64
C PHE A 35 -10.36 3.61 -28.54
N ALA A 36 -10.43 4.64 -27.71
CA ALA A 36 -9.32 5.55 -27.46
C ALA A 36 -8.24 4.86 -26.63
N ALA A 37 -7.01 5.37 -26.74
CA ALA A 37 -5.90 4.95 -25.89
C ALA A 37 -6.24 5.21 -24.41
N ASP A 38 -5.90 4.25 -23.55
CA ASP A 38 -6.02 4.38 -22.11
C ASP A 38 -4.89 5.26 -21.57
N LEU A 39 -5.26 6.41 -21.00
CA LEU A 39 -4.35 7.39 -20.42
C LEU A 39 -4.67 7.69 -18.94
N PHE A 40 -5.51 6.87 -18.30
CA PHE A 40 -6.02 7.15 -16.96
C PHE A 40 -6.02 5.93 -16.04
N SER A 41 -5.85 4.71 -16.56
CA SER A 41 -5.74 3.55 -15.68
C SER A 41 -4.43 3.54 -14.89
N ASN A 42 -4.44 2.80 -13.79
CA ASN A 42 -3.26 2.61 -12.95
C ASN A 42 -2.42 1.39 -13.36
N ASP A 43 -2.69 0.75 -14.52
CA ASP A 43 -1.86 -0.36 -15.03
C ASP A 43 -0.60 0.18 -15.71
N TYR A 44 0.27 0.80 -14.91
CA TYR A 44 1.41 1.60 -15.38
C TYR A 44 2.41 0.81 -16.25
N LEU A 45 2.53 -0.49 -16.01
CA LEU A 45 3.41 -1.40 -16.75
C LEU A 45 2.66 -2.20 -17.83
N SER A 46 1.36 -1.96 -18.00
CA SER A 46 0.46 -2.71 -18.89
C SER A 46 0.48 -4.23 -18.66
N LEU A 47 0.79 -4.67 -17.43
CA LEU A 47 0.95 -6.08 -17.10
C LEU A 47 -0.37 -6.83 -17.16
N SER A 48 -1.51 -6.15 -16.95
CA SER A 48 -2.82 -6.81 -17.05
C SER A 48 -3.11 -7.38 -18.44
N THR A 49 -2.43 -6.87 -19.47
CA THR A 49 -2.56 -7.32 -20.87
C THR A 49 -1.35 -8.10 -21.39
N ASP A 50 -0.31 -8.31 -20.57
CA ASP A 50 0.92 -8.99 -20.98
C ASP A 50 0.68 -10.50 -21.22
N THR A 51 1.04 -10.96 -22.42
CA THR A 51 0.82 -12.35 -22.84
C THR A 51 1.73 -13.33 -22.11
N ASN A 52 2.96 -12.95 -21.77
CA ASN A 52 3.89 -13.81 -21.05
C ASN A 52 3.41 -14.06 -19.62
N LEU A 53 2.90 -13.02 -18.96
CA LEU A 53 2.26 -13.14 -17.65
C LEU A 53 1.05 -14.08 -17.72
N ARG A 54 0.18 -13.89 -18.72
CA ARG A 54 -1.01 -14.73 -18.93
C ARG A 54 -0.62 -16.21 -19.08
N GLU A 55 0.34 -16.52 -19.95
CA GLU A 55 0.80 -17.89 -20.18
C GLU A 55 1.47 -18.51 -18.94
N SER A 56 2.28 -17.72 -18.24
CA SER A 56 2.90 -18.14 -16.97
C SER A 56 1.85 -18.49 -15.92
N TYR A 57 0.85 -17.63 -15.76
CA TYR A 57 -0.28 -17.87 -14.86
C TYR A 57 -1.07 -19.12 -15.25
N LEU A 58 -1.48 -19.26 -16.51
CA LEU A 58 -2.29 -20.40 -16.97
C LEU A 58 -1.59 -21.73 -16.72
N ARG A 59 -0.29 -21.81 -17.02
CA ARG A 59 0.50 -23.02 -16.74
C ARG A 59 0.55 -23.35 -15.24
N ARG A 60 0.73 -22.34 -14.39
CA ARG A 60 0.74 -22.52 -12.92
C ARG A 60 -0.62 -22.96 -12.39
N ALA A 61 -1.69 -22.33 -12.87
CA ALA A 61 -3.07 -22.63 -12.49
C ALA A 61 -3.50 -24.03 -12.93
N LEU A 62 -3.15 -24.47 -14.14
CA LEU A 62 -3.47 -25.80 -14.65
C LEU A 62 -2.75 -26.94 -13.90
N ALA A 63 -1.57 -26.65 -13.33
CA ALA A 63 -0.79 -27.61 -12.54
C ALA A 63 -1.16 -27.62 -11.04
N ALA A 64 -2.01 -26.69 -10.59
CA ALA A 64 -2.27 -26.47 -9.19
C ALA A 64 -3.27 -27.49 -8.59
N PRO A 65 -3.08 -27.92 -7.33
CA PRO A 65 -4.00 -28.83 -6.65
C PRO A 65 -5.30 -28.16 -6.20
N PHE A 66 -5.26 -26.85 -5.93
CA PHE A 66 -6.41 -26.02 -5.55
C PHE A 66 -6.43 -24.82 -6.49
N LEU A 67 -7.60 -24.46 -7.03
CA LEU A 67 -7.71 -23.40 -8.03
C LEU A 67 -8.60 -22.22 -7.61
N PHE A 68 -9.78 -22.47 -7.07
CA PHE A 68 -10.78 -21.43 -6.82
C PHE A 68 -10.69 -20.86 -5.38
N GLY A 69 -11.83 -20.74 -4.69
CA GLY A 69 -11.92 -20.12 -3.37
C GLY A 69 -11.24 -20.93 -2.27
N SER A 70 -10.78 -20.20 -1.24
CA SER A 70 -10.22 -20.75 0.00
C SER A 70 -11.28 -21.29 0.96
N THR A 71 -12.55 -20.87 0.78
CA THR A 71 -13.73 -21.24 1.59
C THR A 71 -13.62 -20.93 3.10
N GLY A 72 -12.68 -20.10 3.50
CA GLY A 72 -12.50 -19.68 4.89
C GLY A 72 -11.53 -18.52 5.02
N SER A 73 -11.37 -17.97 6.22
CA SER A 73 -10.37 -16.93 6.50
C SER A 73 -8.99 -17.52 6.74
N ARG A 74 -7.96 -16.66 6.86
CA ARG A 74 -6.57 -17.08 7.10
C ARG A 74 -6.38 -17.82 8.43
N LEU A 75 -7.25 -17.61 9.41
CA LEU A 75 -7.17 -18.26 10.73
C LEU A 75 -7.98 -19.55 10.79
N GLY A 76 -9.01 -19.67 9.95
CA GLY A 76 -9.80 -20.87 9.82
C GLY A 76 -9.22 -21.83 8.78
N THR A 77 -10.07 -22.31 7.89
CA THR A 77 -9.74 -23.28 6.84
C THR A 77 -9.13 -22.65 5.58
N GLY A 78 -9.04 -21.31 5.51
CA GLY A 78 -8.63 -20.58 4.32
C GLY A 78 -7.15 -20.25 4.24
N ASN A 79 -6.29 -21.03 4.90
CA ASN A 79 -4.84 -20.88 4.81
C ASN A 79 -4.18 -22.18 4.36
N SER A 80 -3.10 -22.05 3.62
CA SER A 80 -2.39 -23.18 3.01
C SER A 80 -0.93 -22.82 2.74
N LYS A 81 -0.16 -23.80 2.27
CA LYS A 81 1.27 -23.63 1.98
C LYS A 81 1.51 -22.63 0.85
N GLU A 82 0.54 -22.43 -0.03
CA GLU A 82 0.59 -21.54 -1.18
C GLU A 82 0.66 -20.07 -0.75
N TYR A 83 -0.17 -19.65 0.23
CA TYR A 83 -0.10 -18.29 0.80
C TYR A 83 1.26 -18.05 1.48
N ASN A 84 1.69 -19.01 2.31
CA ASN A 84 2.97 -18.90 3.02
C ASN A 84 4.15 -18.83 2.05
N ALA A 85 4.10 -19.59 0.94
CA ALA A 85 5.11 -19.55 -0.09
C ALA A 85 5.15 -18.18 -0.79
N LEU A 86 3.99 -17.62 -1.16
CA LEU A 86 3.93 -16.28 -1.75
C LEU A 86 4.43 -15.21 -0.77
N GLU A 87 3.99 -15.23 0.49
CA GLU A 87 4.45 -14.27 1.51
C GLU A 87 5.97 -14.33 1.71
N ARG A 88 6.57 -15.54 1.75
CA ARG A 88 8.05 -15.68 1.80
C ARG A 88 8.73 -15.10 0.57
N ARG A 89 8.18 -15.33 -0.63
CA ARG A 89 8.73 -14.75 -1.86
C ARG A 89 8.67 -13.21 -1.84
N LEU A 90 7.58 -12.64 -1.32
CA LEU A 90 7.42 -11.19 -1.17
C LEU A 90 8.38 -10.63 -0.11
N GLN A 91 8.61 -11.33 1.01
CA GLN A 91 9.65 -10.97 1.99
C GLN A 91 11.02 -10.86 1.33
N CYS A 92 11.41 -11.86 0.53
CA CYS A 92 12.69 -11.85 -0.18
C CYS A 92 12.77 -10.73 -1.22
N PHE A 93 11.70 -10.52 -2.00
CA PHE A 93 11.67 -9.51 -3.05
C PHE A 93 11.80 -8.09 -2.50
N PHE A 94 11.00 -7.75 -1.48
CA PHE A 94 10.99 -6.42 -0.89
C PHE A 94 12.03 -6.24 0.22
N ARG A 95 12.70 -7.31 0.64
CA ARG A 95 13.71 -7.33 1.73
C ARG A 95 13.16 -6.89 3.09
N PHE A 96 11.97 -7.37 3.43
CA PHE A 96 11.35 -7.16 4.73
C PHE A 96 11.32 -8.43 5.58
N PRO A 97 11.34 -8.32 6.92
CA PRO A 97 11.33 -9.49 7.81
C PRO A 97 10.07 -10.35 7.69
N SER A 98 8.94 -9.75 7.30
CA SER A 98 7.65 -10.40 7.28
C SER A 98 6.73 -9.79 6.24
N ALA A 99 5.77 -10.58 5.76
CA ALA A 99 4.77 -10.19 4.76
C ALA A 99 3.42 -10.80 5.09
N LEU A 100 2.36 -10.02 4.92
CA LEU A 100 0.98 -10.47 5.12
C LEU A 100 0.10 -9.99 3.96
N LEU A 101 -0.57 -10.93 3.30
CA LEU A 101 -1.46 -10.63 2.18
C LEU A 101 -2.81 -10.05 2.63
N PHE A 102 -3.32 -9.11 1.85
CA PHE A 102 -4.62 -8.46 1.98
C PHE A 102 -5.33 -8.38 0.63
N HIS A 103 -6.67 -8.27 0.64
CA HIS A 103 -7.49 -8.18 -0.58
C HIS A 103 -7.29 -6.86 -1.35
N SER A 104 -6.90 -5.79 -0.66
CA SER A 104 -6.66 -4.50 -1.30
C SER A 104 -5.81 -3.61 -0.42
N GLY A 105 -5.17 -2.59 -1.03
CA GLY A 105 -4.47 -1.55 -0.28
C GLY A 105 -5.37 -0.85 0.72
N PHE A 106 -6.63 -0.65 0.35
CA PHE A 106 -7.62 -0.08 1.25
C PHE A 106 -7.79 -0.92 2.52
N SER A 107 -8.01 -2.23 2.36
CA SER A 107 -8.18 -3.14 3.50
C SER A 107 -6.90 -3.28 4.33
N ALA A 108 -5.73 -3.22 3.69
CA ALA A 108 -4.43 -3.28 4.33
C ALA A 108 -4.20 -2.07 5.24
N ASN A 109 -4.30 -0.85 4.70
CA ASN A 109 -4.11 0.39 5.44
C ASN A 109 -5.13 0.54 6.56
N SER A 110 -6.42 0.37 6.26
CA SER A 110 -7.49 0.51 7.26
C SER A 110 -7.34 -0.50 8.39
N THR A 111 -7.00 -1.75 8.10
CA THR A 111 -6.76 -2.78 9.14
C THR A 111 -5.52 -2.48 9.95
N PHE A 112 -4.41 -2.09 9.32
CA PHE A 112 -3.17 -1.78 10.02
C PHE A 112 -3.40 -0.69 11.08
N PHE A 113 -3.96 0.45 10.67
CA PHE A 113 -4.14 1.59 11.58
C PHE A 113 -5.29 1.40 12.57
N ALA A 114 -6.30 0.60 12.24
CA ALA A 114 -7.36 0.26 13.20
C ALA A 114 -6.88 -0.69 14.32
N SER A 115 -5.85 -1.50 14.06
CA SER A 115 -5.45 -2.58 14.97
C SER A 115 -4.12 -2.33 15.70
N VAL A 116 -3.12 -1.76 15.03
CA VAL A 116 -1.72 -1.73 15.52
C VAL A 116 -1.46 -0.57 16.50
N PRO A 117 -1.76 0.70 16.18
CA PRO A 117 -1.59 1.79 17.14
C PRO A 117 -2.51 1.64 18.35
N ARG A 118 -1.94 1.78 19.55
CA ARG A 118 -2.63 1.63 20.83
C ARG A 118 -3.11 2.99 21.37
N LYS A 119 -3.84 2.96 22.48
CA LYS A 119 -4.49 4.16 23.04
C LYS A 119 -3.50 5.25 23.46
N GLU A 120 -2.33 4.86 23.92
CA GLU A 120 -1.28 5.73 24.43
C GLU A 120 -0.35 6.26 23.32
N ASP A 121 -0.44 5.64 22.14
CA ASP A 121 0.34 5.99 20.95
C ASP A 121 -0.22 7.23 20.26
N VAL A 122 0.58 7.81 19.37
CA VAL A 122 0.24 9.00 18.59
C VAL A 122 0.40 8.69 17.11
N ILE A 123 -0.46 9.25 16.26
CA ILE A 123 -0.33 9.17 14.79
C ILE A 123 -0.06 10.57 14.26
N ILE A 124 1.03 10.73 13.52
CA ILE A 124 1.33 11.90 12.69
C ILE A 124 1.20 11.48 11.24
N HIS A 125 0.46 12.23 10.43
CA HIS A 125 0.29 11.91 9.01
C HIS A 125 0.31 13.14 8.11
N ASP A 126 0.66 12.94 6.86
CA ASP A 126 0.56 13.97 5.82
C ASP A 126 -0.92 14.34 5.57
N GLU A 127 -1.23 15.61 5.33
CA GLU A 127 -2.60 16.07 5.13
C GLU A 127 -3.32 15.41 3.94
N LEU A 128 -2.57 14.99 2.91
CA LEU A 128 -3.11 14.35 1.70
C LEU A 128 -3.08 12.82 1.75
N ILE A 129 -2.70 12.21 2.88
CA ILE A 129 -2.68 10.75 3.06
C ILE A 129 -4.01 10.10 2.63
N HIS A 130 -3.89 8.98 1.93
CA HIS A 130 -5.01 8.28 1.31
C HIS A 130 -6.12 7.97 2.32
N ILE A 131 -7.37 8.07 1.85
CA ILE A 131 -8.56 7.87 2.67
C ILE A 131 -8.58 6.53 3.41
N SER A 132 -7.95 5.48 2.86
CA SER A 132 -7.85 4.19 3.52
C SER A 132 -7.11 4.24 4.86
N CYS A 133 -6.06 5.07 4.97
CA CYS A 133 -5.34 5.26 6.22
C CYS A 133 -6.22 5.99 7.23
N ARG A 134 -6.90 7.05 6.75
CA ARG A 134 -7.82 7.87 7.55
C ARG A 134 -8.99 7.07 8.12
N GLU A 135 -9.57 6.12 7.36
CA GLU A 135 -10.57 5.19 7.89
C GLU A 135 -10.00 4.33 9.02
N GLY A 136 -8.75 3.88 8.89
CA GLY A 136 -8.06 3.16 9.95
C GLY A 136 -7.83 4.02 11.20
N PHE A 137 -7.40 5.28 11.03
CA PHE A 137 -7.20 6.22 12.14
C PHE A 137 -8.47 6.40 12.98
N ARG A 138 -9.64 6.49 12.33
CA ARG A 138 -10.94 6.64 13.02
C ARG A 138 -11.28 5.47 13.93
N LEU A 139 -10.88 4.27 13.54
CA LEU A 139 -11.11 3.04 14.30
C LEU A 139 -9.96 2.70 15.26
N SER A 140 -8.86 3.44 15.18
CA SER A 140 -7.64 3.21 15.94
C SER A 140 -7.82 3.44 17.44
N GLY A 141 -7.01 2.75 18.24
CA GLY A 141 -6.83 3.09 19.66
C GLY A 141 -6.32 4.54 19.83
N ALA A 142 -5.47 4.99 18.92
CA ALA A 142 -4.85 6.32 18.91
C ALA A 142 -5.72 7.42 18.26
N ARG A 143 -7.01 7.16 17.98
CA ARG A 143 -7.90 8.09 17.24
C ARG A 143 -8.04 9.49 17.84
N LEU A 144 -7.76 9.67 19.13
CA LEU A 144 -7.81 10.96 19.82
C LEU A 144 -6.47 11.72 19.78
N ALA A 145 -5.39 11.03 19.40
CA ALA A 145 -4.04 11.57 19.29
C ALA A 145 -3.56 11.42 17.84
N THR A 146 -4.33 11.99 16.90
CA THR A 146 -3.97 12.04 15.48
C THR A 146 -3.69 13.48 15.10
N TYR A 147 -2.52 13.72 14.52
CA TYR A 147 -2.00 15.02 14.13
C TYR A 147 -1.67 15.01 12.64
N LEU A 148 -1.93 16.12 11.97
CA LEU A 148 -1.59 16.30 10.57
C LEU A 148 -0.45 17.32 10.43
N PHE A 149 0.39 17.15 9.41
CA PHE A 149 1.34 18.17 8.96
C PHE A 149 1.06 18.53 7.49
N ALA A 150 1.50 19.71 7.08
CA ALA A 150 1.27 20.21 5.73
C ALA A 150 1.97 19.34 4.68
N HIS A 151 1.33 19.15 3.54
CA HIS A 151 1.71 18.20 2.52
C HIS A 151 3.18 18.33 2.11
N ASN A 152 3.93 17.21 2.20
CA ASN A 152 5.35 17.12 1.85
C ASN A 152 6.26 18.20 2.48
N SER A 153 5.81 18.87 3.55
CA SER A 153 6.54 19.94 4.22
C SER A 153 7.34 19.41 5.40
N VAL A 154 8.65 19.22 5.20
CA VAL A 154 9.60 18.79 6.24
C VAL A 154 9.57 19.74 7.45
N ALA A 155 9.46 21.06 7.22
CA ALA A 155 9.39 22.06 8.28
C ALA A 155 8.10 21.92 9.10
N SER A 156 6.94 21.73 8.45
CA SER A 156 5.67 21.50 9.15
C SER A 156 5.68 20.18 9.91
N PHE A 157 6.29 19.13 9.34
CA PHE A 157 6.48 17.86 10.01
C PHE A 157 7.34 18.01 11.28
N GLU A 158 8.47 18.71 11.21
CA GLU A 158 9.34 18.95 12.36
C GLU A 158 8.62 19.69 13.48
N GLU A 159 7.90 20.77 13.15
CA GLU A 159 7.11 21.54 14.12
C GLU A 159 6.05 20.65 14.79
N CYS A 160 5.32 19.87 13.98
CA CYS A 160 4.31 18.93 14.47
C CYS A 160 4.92 17.88 15.41
N LEU A 161 6.04 17.27 15.01
CA LEU A 161 6.74 16.26 15.80
C LEU A 161 7.21 16.82 17.14
N ARG A 162 7.81 18.02 17.16
CA ARG A 162 8.23 18.67 18.41
C ARG A 162 7.04 18.96 19.33
N ASN A 163 5.92 19.43 18.79
CA ASN A 163 4.69 19.66 19.55
C ASN A 163 4.13 18.36 20.13
N VAL A 164 4.11 17.28 19.33
CA VAL A 164 3.70 15.94 19.79
C VAL A 164 4.57 15.47 20.93
N LEU A 165 5.89 15.57 20.83
CA LEU A 165 6.82 15.16 21.89
C LEU A 165 6.63 15.96 23.18
N GLN A 166 6.26 17.25 23.09
CA GLN A 166 5.92 18.07 24.27
C GLN A 166 4.58 17.66 24.90
N LYS A 167 3.55 17.40 24.09
CA LYS A 167 2.20 17.03 24.57
C LYS A 167 2.11 15.58 25.07
N HIS A 168 2.99 14.71 24.58
CA HIS A 168 2.99 13.29 24.86
C HIS A 168 4.34 12.85 25.46
N PRO A 169 4.69 13.30 26.68
CA PRO A 169 5.98 12.98 27.31
C PRO A 169 6.20 11.48 27.52
N GLN A 170 5.14 10.66 27.49
CA GLN A 170 5.21 9.20 27.50
C GLN A 170 6.06 8.62 26.36
N ILE A 171 6.18 9.31 25.22
CA ILE A 171 7.06 8.90 24.11
C ILE A 171 8.52 9.02 24.56
N ALA A 172 8.88 10.17 25.15
CA ALA A 172 10.22 10.43 25.69
C ALA A 172 10.57 9.50 26.86
N GLN A 173 9.57 9.06 27.63
CA GLN A 173 9.70 8.10 28.74
C GLN A 173 9.74 6.64 28.28
N GLY A 174 9.59 6.39 26.98
CA GLY A 174 9.62 5.05 26.40
C GLY A 174 8.37 4.20 26.68
N GLN A 175 7.24 4.83 26.95
CA GLN A 175 5.97 4.17 27.30
C GLN A 175 4.96 4.15 26.15
N SER A 176 5.19 4.92 25.08
CA SER A 176 4.37 4.89 23.87
C SER A 176 5.20 5.09 22.60
N THR A 177 4.54 4.98 21.45
CA THR A 177 5.14 5.09 20.12
C THR A 177 4.47 6.22 19.33
N VAL A 178 5.26 6.98 18.58
CA VAL A 178 4.73 7.86 17.53
C VAL A 178 4.76 7.13 16.19
N PHE A 179 3.61 7.01 15.54
CA PHE A 179 3.46 6.50 14.20
C PHE A 179 3.56 7.65 13.20
N ILE A 180 4.39 7.51 12.17
CA ILE A 180 4.50 8.46 11.07
C ILE A 180 3.94 7.79 9.83
N SER A 181 2.89 8.35 9.24
CA SER A 181 2.20 7.80 8.07
C SER A 181 2.29 8.74 6.88
N VAL A 182 2.91 8.28 5.80
CA VAL A 182 3.08 9.03 4.54
C VAL A 182 2.85 8.14 3.32
N GLU A 183 2.55 8.73 2.18
CA GLU A 183 2.65 8.02 0.89
C GLU A 183 4.04 8.26 0.30
N SER A 184 4.56 7.27 -0.42
CA SER A 184 5.80 7.43 -1.18
C SER A 184 5.62 8.38 -2.38
N LEU A 185 4.57 8.15 -3.17
CA LEU A 185 4.13 8.93 -4.32
C LEU A 185 2.62 9.18 -4.16
N TYR A 186 2.22 10.44 -4.05
CA TYR A 186 0.83 10.81 -3.80
C TYR A 186 0.00 10.75 -5.08
N SER A 187 -1.16 10.10 -5.00
CA SER A 187 -1.92 9.66 -6.18
C SER A 187 -2.47 10.78 -7.06
N MET A 188 -2.76 11.95 -6.47
CA MET A 188 -3.46 13.04 -7.16
C MET A 188 -2.49 14.07 -7.72
N ASP A 189 -1.48 14.45 -6.93
CA ASP A 189 -0.53 15.50 -7.30
C ASP A 189 0.73 14.94 -7.98
N GLY A 190 0.99 13.64 -7.84
CA GLY A 190 2.09 12.96 -8.52
C GLY A 190 3.48 13.33 -7.99
N ASP A 191 3.56 13.83 -6.76
CA ASP A 191 4.80 14.22 -6.10
C ASP A 191 5.26 13.18 -5.06
N PHE A 192 6.56 13.19 -4.79
CA PHE A 192 7.21 12.23 -3.90
C PHE A 192 7.43 12.81 -2.52
N CYS A 193 7.26 11.96 -1.51
CA CYS A 193 7.59 12.30 -0.14
C CYS A 193 9.10 12.54 0.04
N PRO A 194 9.50 13.61 0.77
CA PRO A 194 10.88 13.82 1.25
C PRO A 194 11.20 12.85 2.39
N LEU A 195 11.17 11.55 2.07
CA LEU A 195 11.15 10.48 3.06
C LEU A 195 12.48 10.38 3.82
N LEU A 196 13.62 10.62 3.14
CA LEU A 196 14.93 10.58 3.79
C LEU A 196 15.04 11.63 4.89
N GLU A 197 14.58 12.85 4.63
CA GLU A 197 14.56 13.96 5.57
C GLU A 197 13.62 13.69 6.75
N ILE A 198 12.43 13.15 6.49
CA ILE A 198 11.48 12.74 7.54
C ILE A 198 12.10 11.67 8.43
N VAL A 199 12.71 10.63 7.86
CA VAL A 199 13.34 9.54 8.63
C VAL A 199 14.50 10.08 9.48
N ASN A 200 15.36 10.95 8.92
CA ASN A 200 16.45 11.58 9.66
C ASN A 200 15.91 12.38 10.86
N LEU A 201 14.89 13.21 10.66
CA LEU A 201 14.28 13.99 11.75
C LEU A 201 13.66 13.10 12.85
N VAL A 202 13.02 11.99 12.46
CA VAL A 202 12.46 11.05 13.42
C VAL A 202 13.57 10.43 14.27
N GLU A 203 14.67 10.00 13.65
CA GLU A 203 15.82 9.42 14.35
C GLU A 203 16.55 10.43 15.24
N ASP A 204 16.59 11.71 14.84
CA ASP A 204 17.21 12.78 15.62
C ASP A 204 16.39 13.21 16.84
N LEU A 205 15.05 13.16 16.75
CA LEU A 205 14.15 13.76 17.75
C LEU A 205 13.43 12.75 18.63
N VAL A 206 13.21 11.52 18.15
CA VAL A 206 12.45 10.49 18.88
C VAL A 206 13.40 9.46 19.48
N PRO A 207 13.24 9.07 20.76
CA PRO A 207 14.04 7.99 21.32
C PRO A 207 13.94 6.70 20.50
N ALA A 208 15.09 6.03 20.32
CA ALA A 208 15.18 4.80 19.56
C ALA A 208 14.16 3.76 20.07
N GLY A 209 13.40 3.16 19.15
CA GLY A 209 12.35 2.19 19.47
C GLY A 209 10.98 2.78 19.82
N HIS A 210 10.84 4.12 19.82
CA HIS A 210 9.59 4.82 20.14
C HIS A 210 8.98 5.58 18.94
N ALA A 211 9.47 5.30 17.74
CA ALA A 211 8.87 5.71 16.48
C ALA A 211 8.52 4.49 15.61
N HIS A 212 7.47 4.59 14.81
CA HIS A 212 7.08 3.58 13.84
C HIS A 212 6.68 4.24 12.51
N ILE A 213 7.55 4.13 11.50
CA ILE A 213 7.34 4.76 10.18
C ILE A 213 6.59 3.79 9.27
N VAL A 214 5.46 4.26 8.72
CA VAL A 214 4.56 3.55 7.81
C VAL A 214 4.52 4.28 6.48
N VAL A 215 4.88 3.59 5.40
CA VAL A 215 4.88 4.18 4.04
C VAL A 215 3.92 3.42 3.13
N ASP A 216 2.98 4.13 2.52
CA ASP A 216 2.16 3.59 1.43
C ASP A 216 2.95 3.64 0.11
N GLU A 217 3.23 2.46 -0.44
CA GLU A 217 3.98 2.24 -1.68
C GLU A 217 3.04 1.79 -2.83
N ALA A 218 1.76 2.17 -2.78
CA ALA A 218 0.78 1.79 -3.79
C ALA A 218 1.18 2.22 -5.20
N HIS A 219 1.73 3.43 -5.36
CA HIS A 219 2.06 4.03 -6.66
C HIS A 219 3.53 3.83 -7.09
N THR A 220 4.35 3.18 -6.27
CA THR A 220 5.79 2.99 -6.53
C THR A 220 6.17 1.51 -6.66
N SER A 221 5.32 0.60 -6.17
CA SER A 221 5.49 -0.84 -6.28
C SER A 221 5.54 -1.32 -7.74
N ALA A 222 6.50 -2.18 -8.07
CA ALA A 222 6.89 -2.61 -9.43
C ALA A 222 7.52 -1.51 -10.33
N ILE A 223 7.49 -0.24 -9.91
CA ILE A 223 7.95 0.89 -10.73
C ILE A 223 9.35 1.33 -10.30
N CYS A 224 9.51 1.63 -9.01
CA CYS A 224 10.70 2.24 -8.44
C CYS A 224 11.60 1.21 -7.76
N GLY A 225 12.87 1.57 -7.58
CA GLY A 225 13.84 0.78 -6.83
C GLY A 225 14.34 -0.46 -7.56
N PRO A 226 15.36 -1.14 -7.00
CA PRO A 226 15.93 -2.35 -7.59
C PRO A 226 14.84 -3.40 -7.85
N ASN A 227 14.73 -3.85 -9.11
CA ASN A 227 13.72 -4.82 -9.56
C ASN A 227 12.25 -4.40 -9.29
N GLY A 228 11.95 -3.11 -9.11
CA GLY A 228 10.60 -2.64 -8.82
C GLY A 228 10.18 -2.80 -7.35
N SER A 229 11.13 -2.85 -6.41
CA SER A 229 10.87 -3.06 -4.98
C SER A 229 10.31 -1.84 -4.23
N GLY A 230 10.12 -0.70 -4.89
CA GLY A 230 9.50 0.49 -4.30
C GLY A 230 10.48 1.62 -3.97
N TYR A 231 9.93 2.76 -3.56
CA TYR A 231 10.69 3.99 -3.29
C TYR A 231 11.52 3.89 -2.00
N VAL A 232 11.02 3.17 -0.98
CA VAL A 232 11.78 2.92 0.26
C VAL A 232 13.07 2.17 -0.04
N SER A 233 12.99 1.15 -0.90
CA SER A 233 14.15 0.37 -1.36
C SER A 233 15.11 1.22 -2.22
N LEU A 234 14.55 2.06 -3.10
CA LEU A 234 15.32 3.00 -3.92
C LEU A 234 16.19 3.93 -3.05
N LEU A 235 15.63 4.50 -1.98
CA LEU A 235 16.34 5.39 -1.06
C LEU A 235 17.28 4.65 -0.09
N GLY A 236 17.34 3.32 -0.13
CA GLY A 236 18.13 2.53 0.82
C GLY A 236 17.58 2.54 2.26
N LEU A 237 16.29 2.82 2.43
CA LEU A 237 15.63 3.02 3.73
C LEU A 237 14.93 1.76 4.27
N SER A 238 15.08 0.60 3.63
CA SER A 238 14.41 -0.67 4.02
C SER A 238 14.66 -1.11 5.46
N HIS A 239 15.76 -0.67 6.09
CA HIS A 239 16.07 -0.97 7.50
C HIS A 239 15.64 0.13 8.48
N ARG A 240 15.14 1.27 7.98
CA ARG A 240 14.75 2.45 8.76
C ARG A 240 13.23 2.70 8.72
N VAL A 241 12.55 2.17 7.71
CA VAL A 241 11.08 2.13 7.61
C VAL A 241 10.55 0.83 8.21
N HIS A 242 9.53 0.93 9.05
CA HIS A 242 9.09 -0.17 9.91
C HIS A 242 7.95 -0.99 9.27
N THR A 243 7.07 -0.33 8.54
CA THR A 243 5.99 -0.97 7.78
C THR A 243 5.86 -0.32 6.41
N THR A 244 5.66 -1.12 5.36
CA THR A 244 5.20 -0.61 4.07
C THR A 244 3.96 -1.35 3.61
N VAL A 245 3.13 -0.66 2.82
CA VAL A 245 1.95 -1.24 2.18
C VAL A 245 2.12 -1.15 0.68
N HIS A 246 2.16 -2.30 0.01
CA HIS A 246 2.25 -2.36 -1.45
C HIS A 246 0.94 -2.90 -2.02
N THR A 247 0.40 -2.24 -3.03
CA THR A 247 -0.81 -2.72 -3.72
C THR A 247 -0.46 -3.42 -5.01
N PHE A 248 -1.21 -4.45 -5.35
CA PHE A 248 -1.07 -5.16 -6.62
C PHE A 248 -2.00 -4.61 -7.71
N GLY A 249 -2.91 -3.71 -7.33
CA GLY A 249 -3.90 -3.00 -8.17
C GLY A 249 -3.36 -2.07 -9.26
N LYS A 250 -2.06 -1.81 -9.27
CA LYS A 250 -1.46 -0.71 -10.03
C LYS A 250 -0.29 -1.19 -10.88
N GLY A 251 0.95 -0.90 -10.50
CA GLY A 251 2.14 -1.33 -11.24
C GLY A 251 2.25 -2.85 -11.45
N TRP A 252 1.62 -3.65 -10.60
CA TRP A 252 1.57 -5.11 -10.75
C TRP A 252 0.49 -5.62 -11.72
N GLY A 253 -0.43 -4.76 -12.16
CA GLY A 253 -1.51 -5.08 -13.09
C GLY A 253 -2.50 -6.15 -12.58
N PHE A 254 -2.66 -6.31 -11.26
CA PHE A 254 -3.44 -7.39 -10.66
C PHE A 254 -4.28 -6.94 -9.45
N HIS A 255 -4.77 -7.86 -8.62
CA HIS A 255 -5.58 -7.59 -7.43
C HIS A 255 -4.84 -7.97 -6.14
N GLY A 256 -5.16 -7.29 -5.02
CA GLY A 256 -4.58 -7.56 -3.71
C GLY A 256 -3.63 -6.48 -3.20
N ALA A 257 -3.06 -6.74 -2.03
CA ALA A 257 -1.99 -5.96 -1.42
C ALA A 257 -1.17 -6.82 -0.46
N VAL A 258 -0.02 -6.29 -0.02
CA VAL A 258 0.81 -6.87 1.03
C VAL A 258 1.23 -5.80 2.02
N VAL A 259 1.14 -6.13 3.31
CA VAL A 259 1.77 -5.37 4.38
C VAL A 259 3.10 -6.04 4.70
N LEU A 260 4.18 -5.28 4.58
CA LEU A 260 5.53 -5.71 4.92
C LEU A 260 5.93 -5.06 6.24
N THR A 261 6.32 -5.88 7.22
CA THR A 261 6.48 -5.39 8.61
C THR A 261 7.30 -6.39 9.44
N SER A 262 7.37 -6.18 10.75
CA SER A 262 8.03 -7.09 11.68
C SER A 262 7.25 -8.40 11.87
N PRO A 263 7.90 -9.51 12.28
CA PRO A 263 7.21 -10.77 12.52
C PRO A 263 6.09 -10.66 13.57
N ILE A 264 6.33 -9.88 14.63
CA ILE A 264 5.37 -9.69 15.71
C ILE A 264 4.15 -8.87 15.26
N ILE A 265 4.33 -7.84 14.43
CA ILE A 265 3.18 -7.08 13.89
C ILE A 265 2.37 -7.94 12.93
N ARG A 266 3.03 -8.76 12.09
CA ARG A 266 2.32 -9.74 11.25
C ARG A 266 1.48 -10.68 12.12
N GLU A 267 2.07 -11.29 13.15
CA GLU A 267 1.36 -12.20 14.05
C GLU A 267 0.18 -11.51 14.75
N TYR A 268 0.38 -10.27 15.19
CA TYR A 268 -0.68 -9.47 15.78
C TYR A 268 -1.80 -9.20 14.77
N LEU A 269 -1.49 -8.80 13.53
CA LEU A 269 -2.49 -8.55 12.48
C LEU A 269 -3.25 -9.83 12.10
N VAL A 270 -2.61 -10.99 12.12
CA VAL A 270 -3.29 -12.27 11.96
C VAL A 270 -4.33 -12.44 13.08
N ASN A 271 -3.98 -12.17 14.34
CA ASN A 271 -4.85 -12.44 15.49
C ASN A 271 -5.82 -11.30 15.84
N PHE A 272 -5.66 -10.08 15.33
CA PHE A 272 -6.48 -8.92 15.71
C PHE A 272 -6.91 -8.06 14.51
N GLY A 273 -6.36 -8.29 13.32
CA GLY A 273 -6.73 -7.59 12.10
C GLY A 273 -8.05 -8.10 11.54
N LYS A 274 -9.11 -7.30 11.67
CA LYS A 274 -10.49 -7.72 11.31
C LYS A 274 -10.62 -8.21 9.87
N SER A 275 -9.99 -7.55 8.91
CA SER A 275 -10.05 -7.98 7.50
C SER A 275 -9.28 -9.28 7.21
N VAL A 276 -8.37 -9.70 8.09
CA VAL A 276 -7.65 -10.98 7.96
C VAL A 276 -8.43 -12.11 8.64
N MET A 277 -9.03 -11.80 9.80
CA MET A 277 -9.74 -12.78 10.62
C MET A 277 -11.14 -13.11 10.10
N PHE A 278 -11.91 -12.08 9.70
CA PHE A 278 -13.34 -12.20 9.41
C PHE A 278 -13.67 -12.10 7.92
N SER A 279 -12.67 -12.20 7.04
CA SER A 279 -12.85 -12.24 5.59
C SER A 279 -12.30 -13.55 5.04
N THR A 280 -13.03 -14.15 4.10
CA THR A 280 -12.54 -15.30 3.32
C THR A 280 -11.24 -14.91 2.63
N SER A 281 -10.19 -15.73 2.74
CA SER A 281 -8.89 -15.43 2.14
C SER A 281 -8.98 -15.33 0.62
N MET A 282 -8.06 -14.54 0.04
CA MET A 282 -7.89 -14.41 -1.42
C MET A 282 -7.94 -15.77 -2.12
N PRO A 283 -8.62 -15.92 -3.26
CA PRO A 283 -8.72 -17.20 -3.95
C PRO A 283 -7.35 -17.68 -4.45
N TYR A 284 -7.20 -18.99 -4.66
CA TYR A 284 -5.95 -19.59 -5.13
C TYR A 284 -5.53 -19.09 -6.52
N THR A 285 -6.50 -18.75 -7.38
CA THR A 285 -6.26 -18.05 -8.65
C THR A 285 -5.36 -16.84 -8.45
N ASP A 286 -5.65 -16.02 -7.43
CA ASP A 286 -4.93 -14.77 -7.19
C ASP A 286 -3.54 -15.05 -6.64
N ILE A 287 -3.39 -16.09 -5.81
CA ILE A 287 -2.09 -16.50 -5.28
C ILE A 287 -1.15 -16.93 -6.42
N TYR A 288 -1.64 -17.72 -7.38
CA TYR A 288 -0.82 -18.12 -8.52
C TYR A 288 -0.57 -16.99 -9.52
N ALA A 289 -1.55 -16.11 -9.72
CA ALA A 289 -1.37 -14.92 -10.54
C ALA A 289 -0.28 -14.02 -9.95
N LEU A 290 -0.34 -13.70 -8.66
CA LEU A 290 0.68 -12.90 -7.97
C LEU A 290 2.07 -13.55 -7.98
N GLN A 291 2.15 -14.87 -7.82
CA GLN A 291 3.42 -15.58 -8.00
C GLN A 291 4.00 -15.40 -9.41
N SER A 292 3.13 -15.34 -10.43
CA SER A 292 3.52 -15.16 -11.83
C SER A 292 3.85 -13.70 -12.14
N CYS A 293 3.11 -12.74 -11.56
CA CYS A 293 3.43 -11.31 -11.62
C CYS A 293 4.83 -11.08 -11.04
N LEU A 294 5.12 -11.66 -9.88
CA LEU A 294 6.43 -11.54 -9.25
C LEU A 294 7.56 -12.13 -10.12
N ASP A 295 7.31 -13.27 -10.79
CA ASP A 295 8.26 -13.85 -11.75
C ASP A 295 8.57 -12.87 -12.90
N VAL A 296 7.53 -12.25 -13.48
CA VAL A 296 7.67 -11.30 -14.60
C VAL A 296 8.32 -9.99 -14.17
N ILE A 297 7.88 -9.40 -13.06
CA ILE A 297 8.42 -8.13 -12.53
C ILE A 297 9.91 -8.29 -12.19
N SER A 298 10.30 -9.44 -11.64
CA SER A 298 11.70 -9.72 -11.29
C SER A 298 12.58 -10.10 -12.50
N SER A 299 12.00 -10.32 -13.67
CA SER A 299 12.72 -10.71 -14.88
C SER A 299 13.28 -9.49 -15.64
N GLU A 300 14.09 -9.75 -16.67
CA GLU A 300 14.58 -8.72 -17.58
C GLU A 300 13.42 -7.92 -18.22
N ARG A 301 12.30 -8.59 -18.52
CA ARG A 301 11.10 -7.94 -19.04
C ARG A 301 10.56 -6.89 -18.07
N GLY A 302 10.42 -7.22 -16.79
CA GLY A 302 9.98 -6.28 -15.77
C GLY A 302 10.92 -5.08 -15.65
N GLN A 303 12.23 -5.33 -15.68
CA GLN A 303 13.24 -4.27 -15.68
C GLN A 303 13.21 -3.40 -16.94
N GLN A 304 12.88 -3.98 -18.10
CA GLN A 304 12.76 -3.22 -19.35
C GLN A 304 11.57 -2.27 -19.29
N VAL A 305 10.40 -2.77 -18.88
CA VAL A 305 9.18 -1.95 -18.84
C VAL A 305 9.29 -0.87 -17.76
N SER A 306 9.81 -1.21 -16.57
CA SER A 306 10.11 -0.22 -15.51
C SER A 306 11.01 0.90 -16.03
N ARG A 307 12.12 0.56 -16.72
CA ARG A 307 13.04 1.56 -17.30
C ARG A 307 12.40 2.51 -18.31
N LEU A 308 11.38 2.07 -19.03
CA LEU A 308 10.67 2.92 -19.99
C LEU A 308 9.79 3.97 -19.29
N ILE A 309 9.24 3.65 -18.12
CA ILE A 309 8.30 4.52 -17.40
C ILE A 309 8.96 5.38 -16.32
N THR A 310 10.09 4.95 -15.76
CA THR A 310 10.81 5.68 -14.69
C THR A 310 11.02 7.16 -15.03
N PRO A 311 11.47 7.56 -16.24
CA PRO A 311 11.71 8.96 -16.56
C PRO A 311 10.45 9.84 -16.60
N PHE A 312 9.27 9.23 -16.78
CA PHE A 312 7.99 9.93 -16.82
C PHE A 312 7.35 10.06 -15.44
N LEU A 313 7.60 9.09 -14.56
CA LEU A 313 7.02 9.04 -13.22
C LEU A 313 7.89 9.69 -12.16
N ILE A 314 9.21 9.78 -12.40
CA ILE A 314 10.15 10.24 -11.38
C ILE A 314 10.79 11.55 -11.82
N PRO A 315 10.61 12.64 -11.04
CA PRO A 315 11.23 13.92 -11.32
C PRO A 315 12.74 13.80 -11.57
N ALA A 316 13.26 14.57 -12.52
CA ALA A 316 14.69 14.58 -12.86
C ALA A 316 15.60 14.88 -11.65
N THR A 317 15.08 15.57 -10.62
CA THR A 317 15.80 15.85 -9.37
C THR A 317 16.04 14.61 -8.51
N LEU A 318 15.25 13.56 -8.67
CA LEU A 318 15.47 12.25 -8.05
C LEU A 318 16.32 11.34 -8.97
N ALA A 319 16.51 11.70 -10.25
CA ALA A 319 17.24 10.90 -11.24
C ALA A 319 18.70 10.61 -10.83
N ASP A 320 19.33 11.53 -10.10
CA ASP A 320 20.71 11.40 -9.60
C ASP A 320 20.85 10.42 -8.43
N ILE A 321 19.74 10.05 -7.77
CA ILE A 321 19.69 9.04 -6.70
C ILE A 321 19.59 7.61 -7.28
N PHE A 322 19.25 7.48 -8.57
CA PHE A 322 19.25 6.17 -9.23
C PHE A 322 20.69 5.77 -9.53
N PRO A 323 21.23 4.69 -8.92
CA PRO A 323 22.43 4.10 -9.48
C PRO A 323 22.13 3.73 -10.93
N PRO A 324 23.09 3.90 -11.88
CA PRO A 324 22.90 3.38 -13.22
C PRO A 324 22.54 1.91 -13.09
N PHE A 325 21.34 1.54 -13.56
CA PHE A 325 20.89 0.15 -13.50
C PHE A 325 22.01 -0.74 -14.06
N PRO A 326 22.45 -1.77 -13.31
CA PRO A 326 23.55 -2.60 -13.78
C PRO A 326 23.23 -3.08 -15.19
N LYS A 327 24.14 -2.81 -16.13
CA LYS A 327 24.03 -3.33 -17.49
C LYS A 327 23.87 -4.84 -17.35
N CYS A 328 22.79 -5.38 -17.92
CA CYS A 328 22.58 -6.82 -17.97
C CYS A 328 23.79 -7.40 -18.70
N GLN A 329 24.73 -8.01 -17.96
CA GLN A 329 25.73 -8.86 -18.58
C GLN A 329 24.98 -10.15 -18.91
N ALA A 330 24.66 -10.32 -20.18
CA ALA A 330 24.22 -11.60 -20.70
C ALA A 330 25.37 -12.59 -20.51
N SER A 331 25.18 -13.57 -19.63
CA SER A 331 25.95 -14.81 -19.57
C SER A 331 24.99 -15.97 -19.38
#